data_AF-A0A6G0QR39-F1
#
_entry.id   AF-A0A6G0QR39-F1
#
_cell.length_a   1.000
_cell.length_b   1.000
_cell.length_c   1.000
_cell.angle_alpha   90.00
_cell.angle_beta   90.00
_cell.angle_gamma   90.00
#
_symmetry.space_group_name_H-M   'P 1'
#
loop_
_entity.id
_entity.type
_entity.pdbx_description
1 polymer ?
#
loop_
_entity_poly.entity_id
_entity_poly.type
_entity_poly.pdbx_seq_one_letter_code
_entity_poly.pdbx_strand_id
1 'polypeptide(L)'
;MIKEAELDPNAERQIPILAQDYLDGDSICKGEPVYVAALVKRDTTDVDMDENVHTMYGHPIDGLVEHVDLTNRKLLKLVDTGHTHIPMESGDYLDPKVTGPMRNRHEAAAYQAAGGGQLHRQGQHLIVPELGDPRRLHDREGLKMHDISFSDRGRDPEPRVRVRRDGGALRRALAHALLAELLRRRRVPLANALVQGCDCLGSIDYLDATVVDDFCEPFVIKNATCMYEEDFGTLGKHTDVPASPLTATVRHQHRFVVSFVVTVGNYRYGFYWYFYLDGRDELDCGHGYLMDCGHGYQMGD
;
A
#
# COMPACT_ATOMS: atom_id res chain seq x y z
N MET A 1 -0.93 -11.99 32.96
CA MET A 1 0.40 -12.24 33.57
C MET A 1 1.41 -12.03 32.47
N ILE A 2 2.13 -10.90 32.47
CA ILE A 2 3.19 -10.64 31.49
C ILE A 2 4.40 -11.46 31.94
N LYS A 3 4.91 -12.32 31.06
CA LYS A 3 6.16 -13.05 31.29
C LYS A 3 7.25 -12.32 30.53
N GLU A 4 8.27 -11.88 31.24
CA GLU A 4 9.53 -11.50 30.62
C GLU A 4 10.18 -12.77 30.08
N ALA A 5 10.60 -12.73 28.82
CA ALA A 5 11.33 -13.79 28.16
C ALA A 5 12.55 -13.16 27.50
N GLU A 6 13.72 -13.75 27.73
CA GLU A 6 14.93 -13.41 26.99
C GLU A 6 14.78 -13.98 25.58
N LEU A 7 14.90 -13.11 24.56
CA LEU A 7 14.85 -13.52 23.17
C LEU A 7 16.25 -13.90 22.70
N ASP A 8 16.40 -15.05 22.02
CA ASP A 8 17.65 -15.44 21.35
C ASP A 8 17.54 -15.15 19.84
N PRO A 9 18.21 -14.10 19.32
CA PRO A 9 18.11 -13.73 17.90
C PRO A 9 18.58 -14.83 16.94
N ASN A 10 19.47 -15.74 17.37
CA ASN A 10 19.98 -16.81 16.53
C ASN A 10 18.97 -17.96 16.37
N ALA A 11 18.22 -18.27 17.42
CA ALA A 11 17.19 -19.30 17.41
C ALA A 11 15.82 -18.76 16.93
N GLU A 12 15.47 -17.53 17.32
CA GLU A 12 14.13 -16.96 17.16
C GLU A 12 14.02 -15.97 15.99
N ARG A 13 15.14 -15.67 15.35
CA ARG A 13 15.31 -14.65 14.29
C ARG A 13 15.10 -13.23 14.81
N GLN A 14 15.50 -12.25 14.01
CA GLN A 14 15.37 -10.84 14.38
C GLN A 14 13.90 -10.39 14.39
N ILE A 15 13.61 -9.42 15.27
CA ILE A 15 12.34 -8.72 15.32
C ILE A 15 12.08 -7.91 14.04
N PRO A 16 10.83 -7.50 13.80
CA PRO A 16 10.54 -6.50 12.80
C PRO A 16 11.35 -5.20 12.96
N ILE A 17 11.81 -4.64 11.85
CA ILE A 17 12.38 -3.30 11.68
C ILE A 17 11.40 -2.27 12.25
N LEU A 18 11.95 -1.42 13.10
CA LEU A 18 11.29 -0.30 13.77
C LEU A 18 11.39 0.96 12.89
N ALA A 19 10.52 1.95 13.12
CA ALA A 19 10.68 3.25 12.46
C ALA A 19 12.02 3.91 12.85
N GLN A 20 12.43 3.80 14.11
CA GLN A 20 13.68 4.36 14.59
C GLN A 20 14.92 3.77 13.89
N ASP A 21 14.86 2.49 13.48
CA ASP A 21 15.97 1.81 12.80
C ASP A 21 16.38 2.52 11.49
N TYR A 22 15.44 3.17 10.79
CA TYR A 22 15.73 3.94 9.58
C TYR A 22 16.59 5.17 9.86
N LEU A 23 16.28 5.88 10.95
CA LEU A 23 17.05 7.06 11.37
C LEU A 23 18.39 6.65 11.95
N ASP A 24 18.40 5.56 12.72
CA ASP A 24 19.60 5.05 13.37
C ASP A 24 20.63 4.59 12.35
N GLY A 25 20.22 3.83 11.32
CA GLY A 25 21.11 3.35 10.26
C GLY A 25 21.89 4.48 9.61
N ASP A 26 21.20 5.53 9.16
CA ASP A 26 21.82 6.71 8.55
C ASP A 26 22.78 7.43 9.53
N SER A 27 22.31 7.68 10.76
CA SER A 27 23.11 8.38 11.78
C SER A 27 24.40 7.64 12.15
N ILE A 28 24.37 6.30 12.18
CA ILE A 28 25.55 5.48 12.48
C ILE A 28 26.57 5.60 11.34
N CYS A 29 26.12 5.47 10.09
CA CYS A 29 26.98 5.55 8.92
C CYS A 29 27.68 6.91 8.82
N LYS A 30 26.93 8.01 9.01
CA LYS A 30 27.49 9.38 8.99
C LYS A 30 28.51 9.64 10.10
N GLY A 31 28.47 8.86 11.18
CA GLY A 31 29.47 8.91 12.25
C GLY A 31 30.81 8.26 11.88
N GLU A 32 30.87 7.46 10.80
CA GLU A 32 32.03 6.65 10.46
C GLU A 32 32.96 7.39 9.47
N PRO A 33 34.22 7.69 9.84
CA PRO A 33 35.14 8.45 8.98
C PRO A 33 35.37 7.82 7.60
N VAL A 34 35.28 6.49 7.51
CA VAL A 34 35.49 5.76 6.25
C VAL A 34 34.33 5.95 5.27
N TYR A 35 33.10 6.08 5.77
CA TYR A 35 31.93 6.41 4.96
C TYR A 35 31.99 7.86 4.50
N VAL A 36 32.29 8.78 5.41
CA VAL A 36 32.47 10.20 5.08
C VAL A 36 33.54 10.39 3.99
N ALA A 37 34.66 9.67 4.11
CA ALA A 37 35.69 9.69 3.06
C ALA A 37 35.19 9.13 1.72
N ALA A 38 34.30 8.14 1.72
CA ALA A 38 33.69 7.59 0.51
C ALA A 38 32.72 8.59 -0.16
N LEU A 39 31.98 9.37 0.63
CA LEU A 39 31.14 10.47 0.12
C LEU A 39 31.98 11.59 -0.49
N VAL A 40 33.05 12.01 0.19
CA VAL A 40 33.97 13.06 -0.30
C VAL A 40 34.59 12.70 -1.65
N LYS A 41 34.90 11.42 -1.91
CA LYS A 41 35.40 10.96 -3.23
C LYS A 41 34.40 11.17 -4.37
N ARG A 42 33.13 11.38 -4.04
CA ARG A 42 32.00 11.52 -4.97
C ARG A 42 31.49 12.97 -4.99
N ASP A 43 32.28 13.89 -4.44
CA ASP A 43 31.96 15.31 -4.33
C ASP A 43 30.59 15.57 -3.64
N THR A 44 30.20 14.68 -2.73
CA THR A 44 29.02 14.86 -1.87
C THR A 44 29.40 14.75 -0.40
N THR A 45 28.64 15.43 0.47
CA THR A 45 28.81 15.38 1.92
C THR A 45 27.58 14.84 2.63
N ASP A 46 26.49 14.62 1.90
CA ASP A 46 25.24 14.15 2.47
C ASP A 46 24.44 13.33 1.46
N VAL A 47 23.68 12.38 2.01
CA VAL A 47 22.64 11.63 1.30
C VAL A 47 21.26 11.98 1.86
N ASP A 48 21.18 12.89 2.85
CA ASP A 48 19.94 13.33 3.48
C ASP A 48 19.04 14.12 2.54
N MET A 49 17.81 13.61 2.39
CA MET A 49 16.66 14.05 3.19
C MET A 49 16.52 15.57 3.48
N ASP A 50 16.91 16.45 2.56
CA ASP A 50 16.38 17.82 2.53
C ASP A 50 14.83 17.81 2.45
N GLU A 51 14.17 18.98 2.52
CA GLU A 51 12.70 19.14 2.50
C GLU A 51 11.97 18.37 1.37
N ASN A 52 12.71 17.92 0.35
CA ASN A 52 12.24 17.16 -0.80
C ASN A 52 12.76 15.70 -0.83
N VAL A 53 12.55 14.93 0.23
CA VAL A 53 12.90 13.49 0.33
C VAL A 53 12.53 12.67 -0.90
N HIS A 54 11.51 13.05 -1.67
CA HIS A 54 11.11 12.34 -2.89
C HIS A 54 12.12 12.45 -4.04
N THR A 55 13.01 13.45 -4.04
CA THR A 55 14.03 13.64 -5.08
C THR A 55 15.26 12.76 -4.89
N MET A 56 15.50 12.27 -3.66
CA MET A 56 16.69 11.48 -3.32
C MET A 56 16.84 10.22 -4.19
N TYR A 57 15.71 9.60 -4.55
CA TYR A 57 15.69 8.40 -5.40
C TYR A 57 16.16 8.66 -6.84
N GLY A 58 16.25 9.92 -7.26
CA GLY A 58 16.85 10.33 -8.53
C GLY A 58 18.38 10.44 -8.48
N HIS A 59 18.99 10.39 -7.28
CA HIS A 59 20.42 10.62 -7.06
C HIS A 59 21.11 9.44 -6.33
N PRO A 60 20.99 8.18 -6.83
CA PRO A 60 21.57 7.04 -6.15
C PRO A 60 23.10 7.10 -6.13
N ILE A 61 23.69 6.77 -4.98
CA ILE A 61 25.13 6.55 -4.82
C ILE A 61 25.44 5.08 -5.09
N ASP A 62 25.65 4.75 -6.37
CA ASP A 62 25.91 3.36 -6.75
C ASP A 62 27.28 2.88 -6.24
N GLY A 63 27.36 1.58 -5.96
CA GLY A 63 28.60 0.93 -5.59
C GLY A 63 29.09 1.23 -4.17
N LEU A 64 28.30 1.91 -3.33
CA LEU A 64 28.56 2.13 -1.92
C LEU A 64 27.46 1.48 -1.08
N VAL A 65 27.80 0.47 -0.28
CA VAL A 65 26.83 -0.28 0.54
C VAL A 65 27.39 -0.50 1.94
N GLU A 66 26.53 -0.32 2.94
CA GLU A 66 26.90 -0.37 4.35
C GLU A 66 26.08 -1.43 5.08
N HIS A 67 26.76 -2.21 5.93
CA HIS A 67 26.14 -3.20 6.79
C HIS A 67 26.32 -2.72 8.23
N VAL A 68 25.21 -2.41 8.89
CA VAL A 68 25.20 -1.78 10.21
C VAL A 68 24.61 -2.72 11.25
N ASP A 69 25.22 -2.76 12.43
CA ASP A 69 24.65 -3.33 13.64
C ASP A 69 23.90 -2.22 14.39
N LEU A 70 22.57 -2.25 14.31
CA LEU A 70 21.70 -1.27 14.95
C LEU A 70 21.69 -1.40 16.48
N THR A 71 21.91 -2.60 17.01
CA THR A 71 21.91 -2.86 18.46
C THR A 71 23.16 -2.31 19.11
N ASN A 72 24.33 -2.60 18.54
CA ASN A 72 25.61 -2.12 19.04
C ASN A 72 26.01 -0.76 18.44
N ARG A 73 25.14 -0.17 17.59
CA ARG A 73 25.34 1.10 16.88
C ARG A 73 26.70 1.20 16.18
N LYS A 74 27.03 0.18 15.37
CA LYS A 74 28.36 0.04 14.77
C LYS A 74 28.28 -0.35 13.29
N LEU A 75 29.13 0.25 12.47
CA LEU A 75 29.38 -0.21 11.10
C LEU A 75 30.17 -1.53 11.12
N LEU A 76 29.57 -2.59 10.57
CA LEU A 76 30.19 -3.91 10.47
C LEU A 76 31.04 -4.05 9.21
N LYS A 77 30.53 -3.52 8.09
CA LYS A 77 31.17 -3.62 6.78
C LYS A 77 30.75 -2.46 5.91
N LEU A 78 31.71 -1.87 5.21
CA LEU A 78 31.48 -0.95 4.10
C LEU A 78 32.05 -1.57 2.83
N VAL A 79 31.24 -1.56 1.77
CA VAL A 79 31.60 -1.98 0.42
C VAL A 79 31.63 -0.73 -0.45
N ASP A 80 32.81 -0.37 -0.94
CA ASP A 80 33.00 0.71 -1.91
C ASP A 80 33.64 0.12 -3.16
N THR A 81 32.89 0.04 -4.26
CA THR A 81 33.35 -0.47 -5.55
C THR A 81 34.16 0.56 -6.34
N GLY A 82 34.24 1.81 -5.87
CA GLY A 82 34.90 2.91 -6.55
C GLY A 82 34.06 3.58 -7.64
N HIS A 83 32.80 3.22 -7.83
CA HIS A 83 31.89 3.96 -8.70
C HIS A 83 31.61 5.35 -8.12
N THR A 84 31.89 6.41 -8.87
CA THR A 84 31.79 7.79 -8.37
C THR A 84 30.71 8.63 -9.04
N HIS A 85 30.13 8.17 -10.14
CA HIS A 85 29.10 8.94 -10.83
C HIS A 85 27.79 8.89 -10.04
N ILE A 86 27.22 10.07 -9.80
CA ILE A 86 25.88 10.24 -9.23
C ILE A 86 25.03 10.93 -10.31
N PRO A 87 23.87 10.37 -10.70
CA PRO A 87 22.95 11.06 -11.59
C PRO A 87 22.51 12.39 -10.97
N MET A 88 22.68 13.51 -11.68
CA MET A 88 22.35 14.85 -11.16
C MET A 88 21.11 15.47 -11.80
N GLU A 89 20.47 14.75 -12.74
CA GLU A 89 19.21 15.20 -13.33
C GLU A 89 18.10 15.19 -12.27
N SER A 90 17.29 16.25 -12.22
CA SER A 90 16.23 16.35 -11.22
C SER A 90 15.13 15.33 -11.49
N GLY A 91 14.85 14.49 -10.49
CA GLY A 91 13.67 13.61 -10.44
C GLY A 91 12.45 14.24 -9.76
N ASP A 92 12.47 15.56 -9.49
CA ASP A 92 11.41 16.24 -8.77
C ASP A 92 10.13 16.38 -9.61
N TYR A 93 9.21 15.44 -9.43
CA TYR A 93 7.90 15.44 -10.09
C TYR A 93 6.95 16.56 -9.62
N LEU A 94 7.35 17.36 -8.64
CA LEU A 94 6.62 18.57 -8.23
C LEU A 94 7.19 19.85 -8.88
N ASP A 95 8.40 19.80 -9.45
CA ASP A 95 9.00 20.95 -10.12
C ASP A 95 8.36 21.16 -11.52
N PRO A 96 7.77 22.33 -11.79
CA PRO A 96 7.28 22.68 -13.13
C PRO A 96 8.35 22.64 -14.23
N LYS A 97 9.64 22.75 -13.89
CA LYS A 97 10.75 22.61 -14.85
C LYS A 97 10.93 21.17 -15.31
N VAL A 98 10.61 20.19 -14.47
CA VAL A 98 10.67 18.75 -14.78
C VAL A 98 9.39 18.31 -15.49
N THR A 99 8.24 18.66 -14.91
CA THR A 99 6.92 18.25 -15.42
C THR A 99 6.49 18.99 -16.69
N GLY A 100 7.02 20.20 -16.91
CA GLY A 100 6.53 21.11 -17.93
C GLY A 100 5.15 21.68 -17.59
N PRO A 101 4.48 22.33 -18.55
CA PRO A 101 3.13 22.86 -18.32
C PRO A 101 2.14 21.73 -18.05
N MET A 102 1.36 21.85 -16.96
CA MET A 102 0.29 20.92 -16.63
C MET A 102 -0.71 20.79 -17.78
N ARG A 103 -1.14 19.56 -18.05
CA ARG A 103 -2.17 19.27 -19.05
C ARG A 103 -3.49 19.90 -18.60
N ASN A 104 -4.15 20.63 -19.50
CA ASN A 104 -5.42 21.31 -19.25
C ASN A 104 -6.62 20.68 -19.99
N ARG A 105 -6.45 19.46 -20.52
CA ARG A 105 -7.44 18.77 -21.37
C ARG A 105 -8.29 17.72 -20.65
N HIS A 106 -8.21 17.67 -19.32
CA HIS A 106 -9.06 16.76 -18.54
C HIS A 106 -10.31 17.52 -18.12
N GLU A 107 -11.44 17.21 -18.73
CA GLU A 107 -12.73 17.67 -18.24
C GLU A 107 -13.05 16.96 -16.92
N ALA A 108 -13.54 17.71 -15.94
CA ALA A 108 -13.92 17.14 -14.65
C ALA A 108 -15.09 16.16 -14.85
N ALA A 109 -14.83 14.87 -14.66
CA ALA A 109 -15.88 13.88 -14.57
C ALA A 109 -16.49 13.93 -13.16
N ALA A 110 -17.68 14.51 -13.04
CA ALA A 110 -18.41 14.49 -11.77
C ALA A 110 -19.08 13.12 -11.59
N TYR A 111 -18.60 12.33 -10.64
CA TYR A 111 -19.30 11.14 -10.19
C TYR A 111 -20.19 11.50 -9.01
N GLN A 112 -21.51 11.57 -9.24
CA GLN A 112 -22.51 11.73 -8.19
C GLN A 112 -23.35 10.46 -8.09
N ALA A 113 -23.20 9.71 -6.99
CA ALA A 113 -24.16 8.67 -6.67
C ALA A 113 -25.49 9.35 -6.27
N ALA A 114 -26.59 9.05 -6.96
CA ALA A 114 -27.91 9.64 -6.72
C ALA A 114 -28.53 9.27 -5.34
N GLY A 115 -27.86 8.40 -4.59
CA GLY A 115 -28.12 8.08 -3.19
C GLY A 115 -26.87 7.38 -2.66
N GLY A 116 -26.50 7.60 -1.39
CA GLY A 116 -25.35 6.93 -0.76
C GLY A 116 -25.40 5.41 -0.92
N GLY A 117 -24.24 4.74 -0.81
CA GLY A 117 -23.99 3.33 -1.17
C GLY A 117 -25.21 2.39 -1.03
N GLN A 118 -25.63 1.81 -2.15
CA GLN A 118 -26.89 1.08 -2.29
C GLN A 118 -26.82 -0.37 -1.79
N LEU A 119 -25.65 -1.03 -1.86
CA LEU A 119 -25.41 -2.40 -1.40
C LEU A 119 -25.56 -2.55 0.11
N HIS A 120 -25.34 -1.48 0.88
CA HIS A 120 -25.61 -1.50 2.32
C HIS A 120 -27.11 -1.42 2.67
N ARG A 121 -27.99 -1.04 1.73
CA ARG A 121 -29.41 -0.71 2.04
C ARG A 121 -30.49 -1.58 1.40
N GLN A 122 -30.20 -2.43 0.40
CA GLN A 122 -31.26 -3.06 -0.43
C GLN A 122 -31.29 -4.60 -0.51
N GLY A 123 -31.17 -5.35 0.60
CA GLY A 123 -31.65 -6.74 0.63
C GLY A 123 -30.81 -7.79 -0.11
N GLN A 124 -29.74 -7.41 -0.80
CA GLN A 124 -28.63 -8.27 -1.24
C GLN A 124 -27.42 -7.88 -0.42
N HIS A 125 -27.36 -8.39 0.80
CA HIS A 125 -26.37 -7.94 1.75
C HIS A 125 -25.07 -8.68 1.48
N LEU A 126 -24.03 -7.95 1.07
CA LEU A 126 -22.69 -8.27 1.53
C LEU A 126 -22.69 -7.98 3.04
N ILE A 127 -23.03 -8.97 3.86
CA ILE A 127 -22.84 -8.81 5.30
C ILE A 127 -21.37 -9.08 5.52
N VAL A 128 -20.64 -8.01 5.78
CA VAL A 128 -19.35 -8.10 6.45
C VAL A 128 -19.67 -7.60 7.87
N PRO A 129 -20.05 -8.49 8.82
CA PRO A 129 -20.62 -8.15 10.14
C PRO A 129 -19.71 -7.30 11.05
N GLU A 130 -18.59 -6.89 10.50
CA GLU A 130 -17.33 -6.65 11.15
C GLU A 130 -16.65 -5.37 10.58
N LEU A 131 -17.12 -4.81 9.44
CA LEU A 131 -16.59 -3.54 8.86
C LEU A 131 -16.67 -2.32 9.80
N GLY A 132 -17.39 -2.42 10.92
CA GLY A 132 -17.46 -1.37 11.94
C GLY A 132 -16.38 -1.44 13.03
N ASP A 133 -15.42 -2.37 12.99
CA ASP A 133 -14.34 -2.43 13.99
C ASP A 133 -13.08 -1.69 13.51
N PRO A 134 -12.72 -0.54 14.12
CA PRO A 134 -11.55 0.28 13.75
C PRO A 134 -10.19 -0.40 14.02
N ARG A 135 -10.17 -1.64 14.53
CA ARG A 135 -8.96 -2.43 14.85
C ARG A 135 -8.53 -3.39 13.74
N ARG A 136 -9.10 -3.27 12.53
CA ARG A 136 -8.95 -4.27 11.45
C ARG A 136 -7.83 -4.03 10.45
N LEU A 137 -7.16 -2.87 10.53
CA LEU A 137 -5.87 -2.70 9.89
C LEU A 137 -4.82 -3.31 10.81
N HIS A 138 -4.35 -4.50 10.46
CA HIS A 138 -3.28 -5.14 11.18
C HIS A 138 -1.95 -4.53 10.72
N ASP A 139 -1.12 -4.09 11.67
CA ASP A 139 0.21 -3.50 11.45
C ASP A 139 1.04 -4.19 10.35
N ARG A 140 1.02 -5.53 10.32
CA ARG A 140 1.76 -6.39 9.40
C ARG A 140 1.01 -6.80 8.14
N GLU A 141 -0.27 -7.14 8.25
CA GLU A 141 -1.05 -7.72 7.14
C GLU A 141 -1.86 -6.69 6.37
N GLY A 142 -1.94 -5.46 6.88
CA GLY A 142 -2.84 -4.43 6.38
C GLY A 142 -4.30 -4.81 6.64
N LEU A 143 -5.17 -4.52 5.68
CA LEU A 143 -6.60 -4.71 5.84
C LEU A 143 -6.97 -6.19 5.89
N LYS A 144 -7.68 -6.60 6.95
CA LYS A 144 -8.29 -7.94 7.04
C LYS A 144 -9.79 -7.87 6.92
N MET A 145 -10.33 -8.75 6.07
CA MET A 145 -11.78 -8.94 5.95
C MET A 145 -12.15 -10.34 6.45
N HIS A 146 -13.16 -10.36 7.30
CA HIS A 146 -13.63 -11.53 8.00
C HIS A 146 -15.14 -11.65 7.82
N ASP A 147 -15.65 -12.88 7.88
CA ASP A 147 -17.07 -13.19 7.79
C ASP A 147 -17.79 -12.56 6.59
N ILE A 148 -17.08 -12.44 5.45
CA ILE A 148 -17.69 -12.02 4.19
C ILE A 148 -18.77 -13.03 3.84
N SER A 149 -19.98 -12.55 3.64
CA SER A 149 -21.13 -13.37 3.31
C SER A 149 -22.07 -12.69 2.34
N PHE A 150 -22.77 -13.51 1.55
CA PHE A 150 -23.75 -13.06 0.58
C PHE A 150 -25.14 -13.56 0.98
N SER A 151 -26.10 -12.64 1.12
CA SER A 151 -27.50 -12.98 1.37
C SER A 151 -28.26 -13.10 0.05
N ASP A 152 -28.80 -14.28 -0.25
CA ASP A 152 -29.73 -14.46 -1.37
C ASP A 152 -31.11 -13.91 -1.00
N ARG A 153 -31.39 -12.67 -1.44
CA ARG A 153 -32.71 -12.03 -1.36
C ARG A 153 -33.29 -11.96 0.06
N GLY A 154 -32.43 -11.76 1.06
CA GLY A 154 -32.82 -11.66 2.47
C GLY A 154 -33.37 -12.95 3.08
N ARG A 155 -33.21 -14.11 2.42
CA ARG A 155 -33.77 -15.40 2.90
C ARG A 155 -32.85 -16.17 3.83
N ASP A 156 -31.57 -15.83 3.86
CA ASP A 156 -30.61 -16.48 4.75
C ASP A 156 -30.25 -15.56 5.92
N PRO A 157 -30.63 -15.93 7.16
CA PRO A 157 -30.12 -15.28 8.37
C PRO A 157 -28.68 -15.71 8.70
N GLU A 158 -28.14 -16.75 8.03
CA GLU A 158 -26.79 -17.26 8.24
C GLU A 158 -25.95 -17.27 6.93
N PRO A 159 -24.70 -16.79 6.97
CA PRO A 159 -23.76 -16.86 5.85
C PRO A 159 -23.63 -18.28 5.25
N ARG A 160 -24.05 -18.50 4.00
CA ARG A 160 -23.84 -19.79 3.31
C ARG A 160 -22.38 -20.06 2.94
N VAL A 161 -21.58 -19.01 2.82
CA VAL A 161 -20.14 -19.10 2.58
C VAL A 161 -19.48 -18.09 3.50
N ARG A 162 -18.68 -18.55 4.46
CA ARG A 162 -17.73 -17.71 5.20
C ARG A 162 -16.40 -17.83 4.52
N VAL A 163 -15.98 -16.77 3.83
CA VAL A 163 -14.61 -16.70 3.31
C VAL A 163 -13.79 -15.87 4.28
N ARG A 164 -12.83 -16.50 4.94
CA ARG A 164 -11.75 -15.78 5.61
C ARG A 164 -10.68 -15.48 4.58
N ARG A 165 -10.55 -14.23 4.17
CA ARG A 165 -9.42 -13.79 3.37
C ARG A 165 -8.38 -13.20 4.30
N ASP A 166 -7.40 -14.04 4.67
CA ASP A 166 -6.19 -13.52 5.33
C ASP A 166 -5.50 -12.54 4.38
N GLY A 167 -4.90 -11.48 4.93
CA GLY A 167 -4.19 -10.41 4.21
C GLY A 167 -2.95 -10.89 3.42
N GLY A 168 -2.80 -12.19 3.18
CA GLY A 168 -1.78 -12.78 2.30
C GLY A 168 -1.86 -12.30 0.84
N ALA A 169 -2.86 -11.48 0.50
CA ALA A 169 -2.87 -10.57 -0.64
C ALA A 169 -1.57 -9.76 -0.74
N LEU A 170 -1.19 -9.10 0.36
CA LEU A 170 0.08 -8.38 0.52
C LEU A 170 1.25 -9.33 0.20
N ARG A 171 1.29 -10.49 0.87
CA ARG A 171 2.35 -11.50 0.66
C ARG A 171 2.47 -12.04 -0.78
N ARG A 172 1.38 -12.08 -1.56
CA ARG A 172 1.36 -12.59 -2.94
C ARG A 172 1.63 -11.50 -3.98
N ALA A 173 1.11 -10.29 -3.79
CA ALA A 173 1.39 -9.13 -4.64
C ALA A 173 2.86 -8.69 -4.52
N LEU A 174 3.47 -8.91 -3.36
CA LEU A 174 4.84 -8.55 -3.04
C LEU A 174 5.88 -9.59 -3.47
N ALA A 175 5.66 -10.37 -4.54
CA ALA A 175 6.66 -11.29 -5.07
C ALA A 175 7.98 -10.61 -5.55
N HIS A 176 8.16 -9.32 -5.28
CA HIS A 176 9.46 -8.66 -5.19
C HIS A 176 10.16 -9.02 -3.86
N ALA A 177 11.25 -9.78 -3.96
CA ALA A 177 11.94 -10.41 -2.83
C ALA A 177 12.36 -9.48 -1.68
N LEU A 178 12.69 -8.20 -1.96
CA LEU A 178 13.13 -7.25 -0.94
C LEU A 178 11.97 -6.68 -0.12
N LEU A 179 10.84 -6.38 -0.78
CA LEU A 179 9.70 -5.75 -0.13
C LEU A 179 8.82 -6.74 0.62
N ALA A 180 8.68 -7.98 0.11
CA ALA A 180 8.06 -9.05 0.89
C ALA A 180 8.83 -9.31 2.20
N GLU A 181 10.15 -9.15 2.22
CA GLU A 181 10.93 -9.34 3.44
C GLU A 181 10.85 -8.13 4.39
N LEU A 182 10.89 -6.90 3.85
CA LEU A 182 10.64 -5.67 4.63
C LEU A 182 9.27 -5.70 5.30
N LEU A 183 8.20 -6.11 4.59
CA LEU A 183 6.85 -6.20 5.16
C LEU A 183 6.62 -7.45 6.01
N ARG A 184 7.39 -8.54 5.81
CA ARG A 184 7.42 -9.67 6.75
C ARG A 184 8.04 -9.28 8.09
N ARG A 185 8.91 -8.27 8.10
CA ARG A 185 9.67 -7.82 9.25
C ARG A 185 9.40 -6.35 9.56
N ARG A 186 8.18 -5.83 9.46
CA ARG A 186 7.88 -4.47 9.96
C ARG A 186 6.72 -4.46 10.94
N ARG A 187 6.78 -3.56 11.93
CA ARG A 187 5.69 -3.26 12.89
C ARG A 187 5.04 -1.89 12.68
N VAL A 188 5.59 -1.05 11.82
CA VAL A 188 5.07 0.30 11.59
C VAL A 188 3.95 0.24 10.54
N PRO A 189 2.78 0.83 10.82
CA PRO A 189 1.66 0.87 9.89
C PRO A 189 2.00 1.80 8.72
N LEU A 190 1.98 1.26 7.51
CA LEU A 190 2.33 1.99 6.29
C LEU A 190 1.12 2.47 5.50
N ALA A 191 -0.07 2.31 6.06
CA ALA A 191 -1.29 2.77 5.43
C ALA A 191 -1.30 4.30 5.37
N ASN A 192 -1.68 4.82 4.22
CA ASN A 192 -1.85 6.24 3.99
C ASN A 192 -3.21 6.69 4.54
N ALA A 193 -3.29 7.96 4.94
CA ALA A 193 -4.56 8.63 5.15
C ALA A 193 -5.13 9.06 3.78
N LEU A 194 -6.26 8.48 3.40
CA LEU A 194 -6.82 8.67 2.05
C LEU A 194 -7.66 9.95 1.96
N VAL A 195 -7.53 10.66 0.85
CA VAL A 195 -8.15 11.97 0.59
C VAL A 195 -9.31 11.82 -0.40
N GLN A 196 -10.48 12.31 0.01
CA GLN A 196 -11.70 12.35 -0.81
C GLN A 196 -11.47 13.14 -2.10
N GLY A 197 -11.81 12.53 -3.24
CA GLY A 197 -11.67 13.12 -4.57
C GLY A 197 -10.25 13.03 -5.16
N CYS A 198 -9.25 12.60 -4.38
CA CYS A 198 -7.90 12.33 -4.86
C CYS A 198 -7.64 10.83 -4.92
N ASP A 199 -7.66 10.16 -3.77
CA ASP A 199 -7.38 8.72 -3.67
C ASP A 199 -8.63 7.88 -3.95
N CYS A 200 -9.80 8.39 -3.54
CA CYS A 200 -11.09 7.70 -3.68
C CYS A 200 -12.13 8.69 -4.22
N LEU A 201 -12.78 8.34 -5.33
CA LEU A 201 -13.73 9.20 -6.05
C LEU A 201 -15.16 8.67 -5.94
N GLY A 202 -16.10 9.55 -5.58
CA GLY A 202 -17.53 9.24 -5.52
C GLY A 202 -18.10 9.39 -4.10
N SER A 203 -19.14 8.61 -3.79
CA SER A 203 -19.72 8.58 -2.44
C SER A 203 -18.95 7.56 -1.60
N ILE A 204 -17.98 8.03 -0.83
CA ILE A 204 -17.05 7.18 -0.09
C ILE A 204 -17.41 7.14 1.39
N ASP A 205 -17.44 5.94 1.95
CA ASP A 205 -17.41 5.71 3.38
C ASP A 205 -15.96 5.39 3.80
N TYR A 206 -15.46 6.14 4.78
CA TYR A 206 -14.11 5.97 5.30
C TYR A 206 -14.10 5.25 6.64
N LEU A 207 -13.07 4.44 6.84
CA LEU A 207 -12.76 3.87 8.15
C LEU A 207 -11.38 4.35 8.61
N ASP A 208 -11.34 4.83 9.86
CA ASP A 208 -10.10 5.10 10.57
C ASP A 208 -9.48 3.78 11.05
N ALA A 209 -8.16 3.74 11.14
CA ALA A 209 -7.43 2.65 11.78
C ALA A 209 -6.72 3.15 13.03
N THR A 210 -6.85 2.43 14.15
CA THR A 210 -6.00 2.65 15.33
C THR A 210 -4.87 1.62 15.33
N VAL A 211 -3.66 2.12 15.41
CA VAL A 211 -2.40 1.37 15.29
C VAL A 211 -1.45 1.82 16.41
N VAL A 212 -0.32 1.14 16.58
CA VAL A 212 0.67 1.47 17.62
C VAL A 212 2.02 1.79 17.00
N ASP A 213 2.77 2.69 17.62
CA ASP A 213 4.16 2.97 17.26
C ASP A 213 5.15 2.01 17.94
N ASP A 214 6.45 2.26 17.75
CA ASP A 214 7.54 1.44 18.30
C ASP A 214 7.57 1.45 19.84
N PHE A 215 6.97 2.46 20.48
CA PHE A 215 6.84 2.59 21.94
C PHE A 215 5.52 2.03 22.47
N CYS A 216 4.74 1.38 21.59
CA CYS A 216 3.40 0.88 21.89
C CYS A 216 2.38 1.98 22.20
N GLU A 217 2.64 3.23 21.80
CA GLU A 217 1.68 4.32 21.94
C GLU A 217 0.66 4.26 20.79
N PRO A 218 -0.65 4.31 21.10
CA PRO A 218 -1.68 4.21 20.08
C PRO A 218 -1.83 5.53 19.32
N PHE A 219 -1.97 5.45 18.00
CA PHE A 219 -2.33 6.58 17.15
C PHE A 219 -3.35 6.19 16.08
N VAL A 220 -4.04 7.19 15.54
CA VAL A 220 -5.12 7.00 14.57
C VAL A 220 -4.67 7.44 13.19
N ILE A 221 -4.73 6.52 12.23
CA ILE A 221 -4.64 6.84 10.80
C ILE A 221 -6.06 7.16 10.34
N LYS A 222 -6.31 8.44 10.08
CA LYS A 222 -7.60 8.90 9.55
C LYS A 222 -7.81 8.40 8.13
N ASN A 223 -9.02 7.99 7.80
CA ASN A 223 -9.37 7.57 6.44
C ASN A 223 -8.45 6.46 5.90
N ALA A 224 -8.04 5.51 6.74
CA ALA A 224 -7.10 4.46 6.37
C ALA A 224 -7.67 3.47 5.35
N THR A 225 -9.01 3.38 5.24
CA THR A 225 -9.70 2.51 4.29
C THR A 225 -10.85 3.26 3.64
N CYS A 226 -10.98 3.13 2.33
CA CYS A 226 -12.13 3.59 1.56
C CYS A 226 -13.05 2.43 1.24
N MET A 227 -14.35 2.68 1.35
CA MET A 227 -15.41 1.77 0.93
C MET A 227 -16.40 2.53 0.06
N TYR A 228 -16.72 1.98 -1.11
CA TYR A 228 -17.63 2.64 -2.03
C TYR A 228 -18.18 1.69 -3.08
N GLU A 229 -19.13 2.18 -3.87
CA GLU A 229 -19.74 1.45 -4.97
C GLU A 229 -19.50 2.15 -6.29
N GLU A 230 -19.21 1.36 -7.30
CA GLU A 230 -19.08 1.85 -8.67
C GLU A 230 -19.85 0.97 -9.67
N ASP A 231 -20.38 1.61 -10.72
CA ASP A 231 -20.90 0.91 -11.90
C ASP A 231 -19.75 0.16 -12.58
N PHE A 232 -20.03 -1.08 -12.98
CA PHE A 232 -19.07 -1.94 -13.66
C PHE A 232 -19.69 -2.50 -14.96
N GLY A 233 -20.39 -1.64 -15.69
CA GLY A 233 -20.94 -1.96 -17.01
C GLY A 233 -22.14 -2.90 -16.95
N THR A 234 -22.23 -3.83 -17.90
CA THR A 234 -23.41 -4.70 -18.06
C THR A 234 -23.22 -6.02 -17.31
N LEU A 235 -24.11 -6.30 -16.35
CA LEU A 235 -24.21 -7.59 -15.67
C LEU A 235 -24.84 -8.65 -16.56
N GLY A 236 -25.96 -8.29 -17.20
CA GLY A 236 -26.72 -9.22 -18.02
C GLY A 236 -27.45 -8.49 -19.13
N LYS A 237 -27.40 -9.06 -20.33
CA LYS A 237 -28.13 -8.54 -21.49
C LYS A 237 -28.68 -9.70 -22.29
N HIS A 238 -29.94 -9.61 -22.64
CA HIS A 238 -30.58 -10.52 -23.58
C HIS A 238 -31.49 -9.75 -24.53
N THR A 239 -31.52 -10.17 -25.79
CA THR A 239 -32.45 -9.65 -26.79
C THR A 239 -33.12 -10.85 -27.45
N ASP A 240 -34.41 -10.99 -27.22
CA ASP A 240 -35.23 -12.06 -27.75
C ASP A 240 -35.77 -11.60 -29.12
N VAL A 241 -34.98 -11.88 -30.15
CA VAL A 241 -35.29 -11.52 -31.55
C VAL A 241 -36.51 -12.28 -32.09
N PRO A 242 -36.72 -13.57 -31.75
CA PRO A 242 -37.93 -14.30 -32.16
C PRO A 242 -39.25 -13.83 -31.51
N ALA A 243 -39.20 -13.13 -30.37
CA ALA A 243 -40.41 -12.65 -29.70
C ALA A 243 -41.19 -11.65 -30.56
N SER A 244 -42.53 -11.72 -30.49
CA SER A 244 -43.44 -10.74 -31.13
C SER A 244 -44.40 -10.17 -30.07
N PRO A 245 -44.18 -8.93 -29.60
CA PRO A 245 -43.17 -7.97 -30.04
C PRO A 245 -41.75 -8.34 -29.58
N LEU A 246 -40.73 -7.82 -30.28
CA LEU A 246 -39.32 -7.97 -29.89
C LEU A 246 -39.14 -7.51 -28.44
N THR A 247 -38.44 -8.31 -27.64
CA THR A 247 -38.15 -7.95 -26.25
C THR A 247 -36.65 -7.90 -26.00
N ALA A 248 -36.23 -6.99 -25.13
CA ALA A 248 -34.84 -6.88 -24.70
C ALA A 248 -34.77 -6.58 -23.20
N THR A 249 -33.77 -7.14 -22.54
CA THR A 249 -33.47 -6.88 -21.13
C THR A 249 -32.00 -6.55 -20.98
N VAL A 250 -31.71 -5.53 -20.17
CA VAL A 250 -30.37 -5.14 -19.74
C VAL A 250 -30.39 -4.94 -18.23
N ARG A 251 -29.33 -5.37 -17.56
CA ARG A 251 -29.07 -5.15 -16.14
C ARG A 251 -27.64 -4.67 -15.99
N HIS A 252 -27.45 -3.63 -15.21
CA HIS A 252 -26.13 -3.09 -14.90
C HIS A 252 -25.46 -3.92 -13.80
N GLN A 253 -24.15 -3.98 -13.86
CA GLN A 253 -23.31 -4.51 -12.81
C GLN A 253 -22.88 -3.36 -11.91
N HIS A 254 -22.78 -3.65 -10.63
CA HIS A 254 -22.11 -2.80 -9.66
C HIS A 254 -21.11 -3.64 -8.90
N ARG A 255 -20.04 -3.00 -8.42
CA ARG A 255 -19.12 -3.65 -7.49
C ARG A 255 -18.96 -2.80 -6.24
N PHE A 256 -18.91 -3.48 -5.09
CA PHE A 256 -18.45 -2.90 -3.83
C PHE A 256 -16.94 -2.97 -3.81
N VAL A 257 -16.29 -1.84 -3.53
CA VAL A 257 -14.85 -1.70 -3.43
C VAL A 257 -14.49 -1.44 -1.99
N VAL A 258 -13.55 -2.22 -1.46
CA VAL A 258 -12.88 -1.95 -0.19
C VAL A 258 -11.39 -1.82 -0.48
N SER A 259 -10.76 -0.73 -0.06
CA SER A 259 -9.36 -0.48 -0.42
C SER A 259 -8.57 0.27 0.63
N PHE A 260 -7.26 0.06 0.60
CA PHE A 260 -6.26 0.84 1.34
C PHE A 260 -4.98 0.97 0.52
N VAL A 261 -4.21 2.02 0.80
CA VAL A 261 -2.94 2.28 0.11
C VAL A 261 -1.82 2.26 1.14
N VAL A 262 -0.67 1.68 0.78
CA VAL A 262 0.53 1.68 1.62
C VAL A 262 1.72 2.27 0.90
N THR A 263 2.58 2.97 1.64
CA THR A 263 3.85 3.51 1.13
C THR A 263 5.03 2.82 1.81
N VAL A 264 5.94 2.25 1.03
CA VAL A 264 7.16 1.60 1.55
C VAL A 264 8.37 2.10 0.79
N GLY A 265 9.13 3.01 1.40
CA GLY A 265 10.22 3.69 0.72
C GLY A 265 9.71 4.36 -0.56
N ASN A 266 10.29 3.99 -1.70
CA ASN A 266 9.92 4.50 -3.01
C ASN A 266 8.64 3.89 -3.60
N TYR A 267 8.11 2.82 -3.02
CA TYR A 267 6.96 2.11 -3.55
C TYR A 267 5.64 2.55 -2.92
N ARG A 268 4.58 2.56 -3.74
CA ARG A 268 3.21 2.75 -3.30
C ARG A 268 2.35 1.61 -3.83
N TYR A 269 1.59 0.97 -2.95
CA TYR A 269 0.69 -0.14 -3.31
C TYR A 269 -0.74 0.20 -2.93
N GLY A 270 -1.64 0.11 -3.90
CA GLY A 270 -3.09 0.13 -3.65
C GLY A 270 -3.62 -1.29 -3.64
N PHE A 271 -4.29 -1.69 -2.56
CA PHE A 271 -4.96 -2.98 -2.47
C PHE A 271 -6.46 -2.77 -2.57
N TYR A 272 -7.08 -3.44 -3.53
CA TYR A 272 -8.50 -3.29 -3.81
C TYR A 272 -9.16 -4.65 -3.79
N TRP A 273 -10.18 -4.77 -2.95
CA TRP A 273 -11.08 -5.91 -2.98
C TRP A 273 -12.38 -5.51 -3.62
N TYR A 274 -12.80 -6.32 -4.59
CA TYR A 274 -14.01 -6.10 -5.34
C TYR A 274 -15.01 -7.21 -5.06
N PHE A 275 -16.26 -6.84 -4.80
CA PHE A 275 -17.38 -7.77 -4.66
C PHE A 275 -18.45 -7.42 -5.67
N TYR A 276 -18.84 -8.39 -6.48
CA TYR A 276 -19.73 -8.20 -7.62
C TYR A 276 -21.14 -8.74 -7.33
N LEU A 277 -22.18 -8.23 -8.01
CA LEU A 277 -23.56 -8.70 -7.81
C LEU A 277 -23.78 -10.17 -8.20
N ASP A 278 -22.91 -10.74 -9.04
CA ASP A 278 -22.96 -12.15 -9.44
C ASP A 278 -22.25 -13.08 -8.45
N GLY A 279 -21.81 -12.56 -7.30
CA GLY A 279 -21.16 -13.32 -6.23
C GLY A 279 -19.66 -13.54 -6.45
N ARG A 280 -19.08 -12.99 -7.52
CA ARG A 280 -17.63 -12.99 -7.72
C ARG A 280 -16.96 -12.09 -6.69
N ASP A 281 -15.75 -12.47 -6.29
CA ASP A 281 -14.84 -11.62 -5.56
C ASP A 281 -13.45 -11.59 -6.21
N GLU A 282 -12.81 -10.43 -6.17
CA GLU A 282 -11.51 -10.19 -6.82
C GLU A 282 -10.61 -9.39 -5.87
N LEU A 283 -9.31 -9.65 -5.98
CA LEU A 283 -8.27 -8.83 -5.37
C LEU A 283 -7.41 -8.28 -6.49
N ASP A 284 -7.27 -6.97 -6.51
CA ASP A 284 -6.34 -6.26 -7.38
C ASP A 284 -5.30 -5.52 -6.53
N CYS A 285 -4.09 -5.41 -7.07
CA CYS A 285 -2.95 -4.79 -6.43
C CYS A 285 -2.29 -3.83 -7.43
N GLY A 286 -2.71 -2.56 -7.35
CA GLY A 286 -2.15 -1.49 -8.16
C GLY A 286 -0.80 -1.02 -7.63
N HIS A 287 0.12 -0.68 -8.54
CA HIS A 287 1.47 -0.21 -8.20
C HIS A 287 1.67 1.22 -8.71
N GLY A 288 2.06 2.13 -7.81
CA GLY A 288 2.63 3.43 -8.15
C GLY A 288 4.14 3.41 -7.89
N TYR A 289 4.94 3.70 -8.93
CA TYR A 289 6.40 3.64 -8.84
C TYR A 289 7.01 5.04 -8.76
N LEU A 290 7.97 5.17 -7.85
CA LEU A 290 9.12 6.05 -8.07
C LEU A 290 10.32 5.12 -8.25
N MET A 291 10.84 5.01 -9.47
CA MET A 291 11.94 4.09 -9.75
C MET A 291 13.24 4.69 -9.19
N ASP A 292 14.05 3.85 -8.54
CA ASP A 292 15.44 4.17 -8.25
C ASP A 292 16.22 4.16 -9.58
N CYS A 293 16.98 5.21 -9.87
CA CYS A 293 17.75 5.39 -11.09
C CYS A 293 19.12 4.68 -11.06
N GLY A 294 19.29 3.65 -10.22
CA GLY A 294 20.50 2.82 -10.19
C GLY A 294 20.63 1.94 -11.43
N HIS A 295 21.87 1.67 -11.87
CA HIS A 295 22.14 0.78 -13.00
C HIS A 295 21.41 -0.55 -12.84
N GLY A 296 20.83 -1.05 -13.93
CA GLY A 296 20.04 -2.28 -13.93
C GLY A 296 20.76 -3.42 -13.21
N TYR A 297 20.20 -3.85 -12.08
CA TYR A 297 20.44 -5.20 -11.58
C TYR A 297 19.90 -6.16 -12.64
N GLN A 298 20.76 -6.58 -13.56
CA GLN A 298 20.54 -7.83 -14.27
C GLN A 298 20.55 -8.93 -13.20
N MET A 299 19.37 -9.36 -12.80
CA MET A 299 19.19 -10.63 -12.12
C MET A 299 19.63 -11.70 -13.13
N GLY A 300 20.89 -12.13 -13.02
CA GLY A 300 21.36 -13.31 -13.72
C GLY A 300 20.55 -14.51 -13.25
N ASP A 301 20.08 -15.28 -14.23
CA ASP A 301 19.33 -16.55 -14.22
C ASP A 301 19.12 -17.28 -12.88
#